data_AF-A0A1D2QLI5-F1
#
_entry.id   AF-A0A1D2QLI5-F1
#
_cell.length_a   1.000
_cell.length_b   1.000
_cell.length_c   1.000
_cell.angle_alpha   90.00
_cell.angle_beta   90.00
_cell.angle_gamma   90.00
#
_symmetry.space_group_name_H-M   'P 1'
#
loop_
_entity.id
_entity.type
_entity.pdbx_description
1 polymer ?
#
loop_
_entity_poly.entity_id
_entity_poly.type
_entity_poly.pdbx_seq_one_letter_code
_entity_poly.pdbx_strand_id
1 'polypeptide(L)'
;MARGKRGTTTELPVIGNPNDPHSLYHWMHRFLQYQAERNYSQRTIQNRENYLRYFISWCDERELNRPNEITKPILESYQRYLYHYRKKNGEPLSVMSQNGRMIPIRALFKWLARNNHLLYNPASDLELPRAEKRLPQAVLTQEEAETILSLPDTNTR
;
A
#
# COMPACT_ATOMS: atom_id res chain seq x y z
N MET A 1 17.84 -30.43 9.56
CA MET A 1 18.26 -29.01 9.46
C MET A 1 17.95 -28.49 8.06
N ALA A 2 16.71 -28.06 7.78
CA ALA A 2 16.32 -27.53 6.48
C ALA A 2 16.54 -26.01 6.45
N ARG A 3 17.59 -25.56 5.75
CA ARG A 3 17.82 -24.14 5.46
C ARG A 3 16.72 -23.65 4.51
N GLY A 4 15.86 -22.77 5.00
CA GLY A 4 14.84 -22.09 4.19
C GLY A 4 15.51 -21.36 3.01
N LYS A 5 15.04 -21.67 1.80
CA LYS A 5 15.44 -20.97 0.57
C LYS A 5 15.06 -19.49 0.74
N ARG A 6 16.06 -18.61 0.82
CA ARG A 6 15.86 -17.16 0.68
C ARG A 6 15.28 -16.96 -0.73
N GLY A 7 14.03 -16.51 -0.80
CA GLY A 7 13.42 -16.11 -2.05
C GLY A 7 14.31 -15.08 -2.73
N THR A 8 14.70 -15.36 -3.98
CA THR A 8 15.40 -14.42 -4.84
C THR A 8 14.58 -13.14 -4.91
N THR A 9 15.13 -12.02 -4.42
CA THR A 9 14.54 -10.70 -4.57
C THR A 9 14.60 -10.34 -6.05
N THR A 10 13.56 -10.66 -6.82
CA THR A 10 13.42 -10.17 -8.18
C THR A 10 13.30 -8.65 -8.10
N GLU A 11 14.27 -7.94 -8.67
CA GLU A 11 14.22 -6.48 -8.77
C GLU A 11 12.93 -6.05 -9.48
N LEU A 12 12.20 -5.12 -8.87
CA LEU A 12 10.96 -4.62 -9.45
C LEU A 12 11.26 -3.75 -10.68
N PRO A 13 10.50 -3.88 -11.78
CA PRO A 13 10.78 -3.16 -13.02
C PRO A 13 10.68 -1.65 -12.81
N VAL A 14 11.44 -0.86 -13.58
CA VAL A 14 11.27 0.59 -13.57
C VAL A 14 9.93 0.96 -14.19
N ILE A 15 9.27 1.99 -13.67
CA ILE A 15 7.96 2.48 -14.12
C ILE A 15 7.99 3.99 -14.28
N GLY A 16 7.14 4.53 -15.16
CA GLY A 16 7.17 5.95 -15.54
C GLY A 16 8.45 6.31 -16.29
N ASN A 17 8.84 7.59 -16.25
CA ASN A 17 10.07 8.07 -16.88
C ASN A 17 11.32 7.87 -15.98
N PRO A 18 12.21 6.89 -16.27
CA PRO A 18 13.46 6.66 -15.53
C PRO A 18 14.54 7.72 -15.75
N ASN A 19 14.41 8.55 -16.76
CA ASN A 19 15.44 9.54 -17.11
C ASN A 19 15.15 10.91 -16.50
N ASP A 20 13.95 11.11 -15.94
CA ASP A 20 13.59 12.34 -15.24
C ASP A 20 13.78 12.19 -13.72
N PRO A 21 14.78 12.85 -13.10
CA PRO A 21 15.04 12.77 -11.66
C PRO A 21 13.93 13.39 -10.80
N HIS A 22 12.99 14.12 -11.43
CA HIS A 22 11.81 14.70 -10.81
C HIS A 22 10.53 13.90 -11.06
N SER A 23 10.64 12.72 -11.69
CA SER A 23 9.49 11.84 -11.89
C SER A 23 8.95 11.29 -10.58
N LEU A 24 7.67 10.91 -10.58
CA LEU A 24 7.02 10.25 -9.45
C LEU A 24 7.79 9.00 -8.98
N TYR A 25 8.43 8.28 -9.90
CA TYR A 25 9.26 7.12 -9.59
C TYR A 25 10.48 7.47 -8.72
N HIS A 26 11.23 8.51 -9.08
CA HIS A 26 12.37 8.95 -8.28
C HIS A 26 11.94 9.54 -6.94
N TRP A 27 10.83 10.28 -6.91
CA TRP A 27 10.28 10.79 -5.65
C TRP A 27 9.80 9.70 -4.72
N MET A 28 9.21 8.62 -5.26
CA MET A 28 8.89 7.43 -4.50
C MET A 28 10.14 6.84 -3.85
N HIS A 29 11.23 6.64 -4.61
CA HIS A 29 12.48 6.09 -4.06
C HIS A 29 13.07 6.94 -2.96
N ARG A 30 13.14 8.27 -3.15
CA ARG A 30 13.60 9.21 -2.11
C ARG A 30 12.75 9.11 -0.84
N PHE A 31 11.44 8.99 -0.99
CA PHE A 31 10.50 8.82 0.12
C PHE A 31 10.67 7.49 0.85
N LEU A 32 10.90 6.39 0.13
CA LEU A 32 11.13 5.06 0.71
C LEU A 32 12.46 5.01 1.45
N GLN A 33 13.51 5.62 0.90
CA GLN A 33 14.80 5.80 1.58
C GLN A 33 14.65 6.59 2.88
N TYR A 34 13.95 7.72 2.85
CA TYR A 34 13.64 8.49 4.05
C TYR A 34 12.92 7.66 5.12
N GLN A 35 12.02 6.75 4.73
CA GLN A 35 11.38 5.83 5.69
C GLN A 35 12.35 4.79 6.27
N ALA A 36 13.27 4.27 5.46
CA ALA A 36 14.29 3.34 5.93
C ALA A 36 15.16 4.00 7.02
N GLU A 37 15.60 5.23 6.78
CA GLU A 37 16.40 6.03 7.74
C GLU A 37 15.65 6.32 9.05
N ARG A 38 14.31 6.28 9.03
CA ARG A 38 13.43 6.46 10.18
C ARG A 38 12.99 5.14 10.83
N ASN A 39 13.66 4.03 10.52
CA ASN A 39 13.39 2.71 11.09
C ASN A 39 11.96 2.18 10.82
N TYR A 40 11.34 2.57 9.71
CA TYR A 40 10.12 1.88 9.26
C TYR A 40 10.47 0.43 8.93
N SER A 41 9.57 -0.50 9.25
CA SER A 41 9.82 -1.93 8.97
C SER A 41 9.97 -2.15 7.46
N GLN A 42 10.85 -3.09 7.08
CA GLN A 42 11.04 -3.49 5.68
C GLN A 42 9.72 -3.91 5.02
N ARG A 43 8.84 -4.58 5.78
CA ARG A 43 7.50 -4.95 5.31
C ARG A 43 6.64 -3.73 4.97
N THR A 44 6.69 -2.69 5.80
CA THR A 44 5.97 -1.43 5.54
C THR A 44 6.49 -0.74 4.29
N ILE A 45 7.81 -0.66 4.13
CA ILE A 45 8.46 -0.04 2.95
C ILE A 45 8.07 -0.79 1.67
N GLN A 46 8.19 -2.11 1.65
CA GLN A 46 7.81 -2.95 0.50
C GLN A 46 6.33 -2.81 0.15
N ASN A 47 5.44 -2.82 1.15
CA ASN A 47 4.00 -2.64 0.91
C ASN A 47 3.70 -1.26 0.30
N ARG A 48 4.35 -0.20 0.81
CA ARG A 48 4.20 1.14 0.27
C ARG A 48 4.75 1.24 -1.15
N GLU A 49 5.92 0.66 -1.42
CA GLU A 49 6.49 0.61 -2.76
C GLU A 49 5.51 -0.04 -3.75
N ASN A 50 5.01 -1.23 -3.44
CA ASN A 50 4.07 -1.94 -4.31
C ASN A 50 2.81 -1.11 -4.63
N TYR A 51 2.24 -0.44 -3.62
CA TYR A 51 1.04 0.36 -3.82
C TYR A 51 1.32 1.69 -4.53
N LEU A 52 2.44 2.35 -4.24
CA LEU A 52 2.86 3.54 -4.97
C LEU A 52 3.14 3.21 -6.44
N ARG A 53 3.72 2.04 -6.72
CA ARG A 53 3.93 1.57 -8.10
C ARG A 53 2.62 1.44 -8.87
N TYR A 54 1.56 0.89 -8.28
CA TYR A 54 0.24 0.85 -8.94
C TYR A 54 -0.31 2.24 -9.25
N PHE A 55 -0.10 3.21 -8.36
CA PHE A 55 -0.52 4.58 -8.60
C PHE A 55 0.28 5.24 -9.72
N ILE A 56 1.61 5.09 -9.69
CA ILE A 56 2.51 5.67 -10.69
C ILE A 56 2.23 5.09 -12.07
N SER A 57 2.03 3.78 -12.21
CA SER A 57 1.64 3.18 -13.49
C SER A 57 0.30 3.72 -14.01
N TRP A 58 -0.67 3.94 -13.12
CA TRP A 58 -1.95 4.54 -13.50
C TRP A 58 -1.81 6.01 -13.93
N CYS A 59 -0.89 6.76 -13.31
CA CYS A 59 -0.54 8.12 -13.71
C CYS A 59 0.17 8.17 -15.06
N ASP A 60 1.06 7.22 -15.32
CA ASP A 60 1.85 7.10 -16.56
C ASP A 60 0.94 6.91 -17.79
N GLU A 61 -0.10 6.07 -17.67
CA GLU A 61 -1.16 5.91 -18.69
C GLU A 61 -1.89 7.23 -19.04
N ARG A 62 -1.74 8.27 -18.22
CA ARG A 62 -2.39 9.59 -18.34
C ARG A 62 -1.37 10.71 -18.51
N GLU A 63 -0.12 10.36 -18.79
CA GLU A 63 1.00 11.30 -18.97
C GLU A 63 1.28 12.19 -17.74
N LEU A 64 0.82 11.76 -16.56
CA LEU A 64 1.07 12.44 -15.29
C LEU A 64 2.37 11.89 -14.69
N ASN A 65 3.46 12.62 -14.86
CA ASN A 65 4.80 12.11 -14.60
C ASN A 65 5.44 12.69 -13.34
N ARG A 66 5.00 13.86 -12.88
CA ARG A 66 5.63 14.62 -11.80
C ARG A 66 4.68 14.92 -10.65
N PRO A 67 5.17 15.06 -9.41
CA PRO A 67 4.30 15.33 -8.27
C PRO A 67 3.52 16.65 -8.33
N ASN A 68 4.05 17.69 -8.98
CA ASN A 68 3.41 19.00 -9.09
C ASN A 68 2.20 19.00 -10.05
N GLU A 69 2.08 17.99 -10.89
CA GLU A 69 0.93 17.79 -11.78
C GLU A 69 -0.24 17.13 -11.03
N ILE A 70 0.03 16.50 -9.88
CA ILE A 70 -0.96 15.74 -9.13
C ILE A 70 -1.76 16.69 -8.24
N THR A 71 -3.05 16.77 -8.53
CA THR A 71 -4.03 17.59 -7.81
C THR A 71 -5.02 16.72 -7.02
N LYS A 72 -5.79 17.32 -6.11
CA LYS A 72 -6.85 16.60 -5.38
C LYS A 72 -7.85 15.90 -6.33
N PRO A 73 -8.39 16.53 -7.39
CA PRO A 73 -9.27 15.86 -8.35
C PRO A 73 -8.64 14.64 -9.05
N ILE A 74 -7.32 14.66 -9.30
CA ILE A 74 -6.61 13.51 -9.88
C ILE A 74 -6.57 12.36 -8.87
N LEU A 75 -6.30 12.65 -7.60
CA LEU A 75 -6.28 11.63 -6.56
C LEU A 75 -7.68 11.04 -6.30
N GLU A 76 -8.73 11.86 -6.37
CA GLU A 76 -10.13 11.41 -6.31
C GLU A 76 -10.50 10.55 -7.53
N SER A 77 -9.95 10.88 -8.70
CA SER A 77 -10.10 10.06 -9.91
C SER A 77 -9.42 8.70 -9.75
N TYR A 78 -8.25 8.64 -9.12
CA TYR A 78 -7.60 7.36 -8.78
C TYR A 78 -8.43 6.55 -7.77
N GLN A 79 -9.01 7.20 -6.75
CA GLN A 79 -9.91 6.54 -5.81
C GLN A 79 -11.13 5.94 -6.51
N ARG A 80 -11.75 6.68 -7.44
CA ARG A 80 -12.85 6.18 -8.28
C ARG A 80 -12.41 5.01 -9.16
N TYR A 81 -11.22 5.08 -9.73
CA TYR A 81 -10.61 3.96 -10.46
C TYR A 81 -10.48 2.71 -9.57
N LEU A 82 -9.99 2.85 -8.33
CA LEU A 82 -9.89 1.73 -7.39
C LEU A 82 -11.24 1.12 -7.01
N TYR A 83 -12.30 1.93 -6.96
CA TYR A 83 -13.68 1.46 -6.72
C TYR A 83 -14.21 0.61 -7.90
N HIS A 84 -13.95 1.03 -9.14
CA HIS A 84 -14.33 0.28 -10.33
C HIS A 84 -13.36 -0.84 -10.70
N TYR A 85 -12.16 -0.88 -10.11
CA TYR A 85 -11.17 -1.90 -10.37
C TYR A 85 -11.71 -3.31 -10.08
N ARG A 86 -11.42 -4.25 -10.99
CA ARG A 86 -11.70 -5.67 -10.81
C ARG A 86 -10.40 -6.44 -10.84
N LYS A 87 -10.24 -7.34 -9.87
CA LYS A 87 -9.12 -8.29 -9.82
C LYS A 87 -9.25 -9.28 -10.98
N LYS A 88 -8.21 -10.08 -11.21
CA LYS A 88 -8.21 -11.14 -12.25
C LYS A 88 -9.40 -12.11 -12.14
N ASN A 89 -9.91 -12.33 -10.93
CA ASN A 89 -11.06 -13.18 -10.67
C ASN A 89 -12.41 -12.45 -10.82
N GLY A 90 -12.45 -11.25 -11.40
CA GLY A 90 -13.68 -10.47 -11.61
C GLY A 90 -14.18 -9.73 -10.37
N GLU A 91 -13.67 -10.02 -9.17
CA GLU A 91 -14.14 -9.41 -7.92
C GLU A 91 -13.59 -8.00 -7.70
N PRO A 92 -14.36 -7.09 -7.05
CA PRO A 92 -13.87 -5.76 -6.68
C PRO A 92 -12.78 -5.80 -5.60
N LEU A 93 -12.08 -4.67 -5.43
CA LEU A 93 -11.23 -4.46 -4.26
C LEU A 93 -12.10 -4.23 -3.02
N SER A 94 -11.75 -4.91 -1.92
CA SER A 94 -12.34 -4.59 -0.62
C SER A 94 -12.03 -3.14 -0.22
N VAL A 95 -12.89 -2.52 0.58
CA VAL A 95 -12.66 -1.16 1.10
C VAL A 95 -11.31 -1.04 1.80
N MET A 96 -10.91 -2.06 2.57
CA MET A 96 -9.59 -2.13 3.20
C MET A 96 -8.44 -2.14 2.17
N SER A 97 -8.60 -2.86 1.06
CA SER A 97 -7.60 -2.88 -0.01
C SER A 97 -7.51 -1.53 -0.73
N GLN A 98 -8.64 -0.86 -0.94
CA GLN A 98 -8.67 0.50 -1.52
C GLN A 98 -7.95 1.49 -0.58
N ASN A 99 -8.26 1.47 0.72
CA ASN A 99 -7.58 2.29 1.72
C ASN A 99 -6.08 1.98 1.80
N GLY A 100 -5.71 0.70 1.76
CA GLY A 100 -4.32 0.26 1.75
C GLY A 100 -3.52 0.83 0.59
N ARG A 101 -4.15 1.01 -0.59
CA ARG A 101 -3.52 1.66 -1.75
C ARG A 101 -3.45 3.18 -1.62
N MET A 102 -4.45 3.83 -0.99
CA MET A 102 -4.49 5.29 -0.83
C MET A 102 -3.57 5.82 0.28
N ILE A 103 -3.37 5.06 1.37
CA ILE A 103 -2.57 5.49 2.53
C ILE A 103 -1.10 5.82 2.16
N PRO A 104 -0.38 5.00 1.35
CA PRO A 104 0.96 5.32 0.89
C PRO A 104 1.03 6.61 0.08
N ILE A 105 0.03 6.87 -0.78
CA ILE A 105 -0.06 8.07 -1.60
C ILE A 105 -0.17 9.31 -0.70
N ARG A 106 -1.10 9.28 0.28
CA ARG A 106 -1.23 10.37 1.27
C ARG A 106 0.07 10.64 2.01
N ALA A 107 0.79 9.58 2.39
CA ALA A 107 2.05 9.72 3.11
C ALA A 107 3.17 10.31 2.22
N LEU A 108 3.25 9.91 0.95
CA LEU A 108 4.20 10.47 -0.02
C LEU A 108 3.98 11.97 -0.21
N PHE A 109 2.75 12.39 -0.54
CA PHE A 109 2.45 13.82 -0.79
C PHE A 109 2.56 14.67 0.47
N LYS A 110 2.22 14.13 1.64
CA LYS A 110 2.49 14.78 2.93
C LYS A 110 3.99 14.97 3.16
N TRP A 111 4.82 13.99 2.83
CA TRP A 111 6.28 14.10 2.96
C TRP A 111 6.84 15.12 1.95
N LEU A 112 6.40 15.10 0.69
CA LEU A 112 6.82 16.07 -0.32
C LEU A 112 6.55 17.52 0.12
N ALA A 113 5.34 17.81 0.61
CA ALA A 113 5.00 19.14 1.08
C ALA A 113 5.79 19.53 2.34
N ARG A 114 5.96 18.62 3.31
CA ARG A 114 6.72 18.88 4.54
C ARG A 114 8.21 19.18 4.30
N ASN A 115 8.78 18.68 3.21
CA ASN A 115 10.17 18.92 2.84
C ASN A 115 10.31 20.00 1.75
N ASN A 116 9.27 20.84 1.56
CA ASN A 116 9.26 21.94 0.60
C ASN A 116 9.47 21.53 -0.88
N HIS A 117 9.16 20.29 -1.24
CA HIS A 117 9.16 19.83 -2.63
C HIS A 117 7.84 20.14 -3.34
N LEU A 118 6.78 20.38 -2.57
CA LEU A 118 5.50 20.89 -3.05
C LEU A 118 5.06 22.06 -2.19
N LEU A 119 4.46 23.08 -2.81
CA LEU A 119 3.92 24.24 -2.11
C LEU A 119 2.72 23.89 -1.22
N TYR A 120 1.95 22.88 -1.62
CA TYR A 120 0.81 22.38 -0.87
C TYR A 120 0.71 20.86 -1.01
N ASN A 121 0.05 20.21 -0.05
CA ASN A 121 -0.20 18.77 -0.09
C ASN A 121 -1.55 18.50 -0.78
N PRO A 122 -1.60 17.95 -2.01
CA PRO A 122 -2.87 17.65 -2.69
C PRO A 122 -3.69 16.56 -1.99
N ALA A 123 -3.11 15.84 -1.03
CA ALA A 123 -3.72 14.74 -0.29
C ALA A 123 -4.13 15.09 1.15
N SER A 124 -4.09 16.37 1.55
CA SER A 124 -4.47 16.84 2.89
C SER A 124 -5.92 16.50 3.21
N ASP A 125 -6.83 16.89 2.31
CA ASP A 125 -8.29 16.87 2.51
C ASP A 125 -8.95 15.72 1.76
N LEU A 126 -8.21 14.63 1.60
CA LEU A 126 -8.62 13.44 0.87
C LEU A 126 -9.39 12.51 1.82
N GLU A 127 -10.67 12.31 1.52
CA GLU A 127 -11.55 11.45 2.30
C GLU A 127 -11.39 9.99 1.87
N LEU A 128 -10.96 9.14 2.81
CA LEU A 128 -10.84 7.71 2.54
C LEU A 128 -12.18 7.00 2.73
N PRO A 129 -12.50 6.00 1.89
CA PRO A 129 -13.67 5.15 2.07
C PRO A 129 -13.77 4.59 3.50
N ARG A 130 -14.96 4.72 4.12
CA ARG A 130 -15.21 4.19 5.46
C ARG A 130 -15.27 2.66 5.39
N ALA A 131 -14.32 2.00 6.04
CA ALA A 131 -14.38 0.55 6.19
C ALA A 131 -15.49 0.18 7.17
N GLU A 132 -16.46 -0.61 6.73
CA GLU A 132 -17.38 -1.29 7.64
C GLU A 132 -16.56 -2.21 8.55
N LYS A 133 -16.71 -2.05 9.87
CA LYS A 133 -16.11 -2.95 10.85
C LYS A 133 -16.77 -4.31 10.72
N ARG A 134 -16.16 -5.23 9.96
CA ARG A 134 -16.53 -6.65 10.04
C ARG A 134 -15.99 -7.19 11.35
N LEU A 135 -16.89 -7.61 12.24
CA LEU A 135 -16.51 -8.39 13.41
C LEU A 135 -15.77 -9.65 12.93
N PRO A 136 -14.68 -10.07 13.60
CA PRO A 136 -14.05 -11.35 13.30
C PRO A 136 -15.13 -12.45 13.39
N GLN A 137 -15.35 -13.21 12.33
CA GLN A 137 -16.30 -14.33 12.34
C GLN A 137 -15.82 -15.52 13.19
N ALA A 138 -14.60 -15.46 13.69
CA ALA A 138 -14.05 -16.41 14.65
C ALA A 138 -14.19 -15.85 16.07
N VAL A 139 -15.42 -15.75 16.57
CA VAL A 139 -15.62 -15.90 18.02
C VAL A 139 -15.74 -17.39 18.20
N LEU A 140 -14.68 -18.05 18.70
CA LEU A 140 -14.76 -19.45 19.09
C LEU A 140 -15.99 -19.60 19.98
N THR A 141 -16.94 -20.46 19.61
CA THR A 141 -18.06 -20.74 20.50
C THR A 141 -17.51 -21.39 21.77
N GLN A 142 -18.23 -21.31 22.89
CA GLN A 142 -17.82 -21.95 24.13
C GLN A 142 -17.51 -23.45 23.91
N GLU A 143 -18.25 -24.10 23.01
CA GLU A 143 -18.06 -25.49 22.61
C GLU A 143 -16.72 -25.74 21.89
N GLU A 144 -16.28 -24.82 21.03
CA GLU A 144 -14.96 -24.91 20.37
C GLU A 144 -13.81 -24.68 21.37
N ALA A 145 -14.00 -23.81 22.37
CA ALA A 145 -13.04 -23.60 23.45
C ALA A 145 -12.93 -24.82 24.39
N GLU A 146 -14.07 -25.44 24.74
CA GLU A 146 -14.11 -26.68 25.54
C GLU A 146 -13.50 -27.86 24.78
N THR A 147 -13.71 -27.94 23.46
CA THR A 147 -13.08 -28.96 22.62
C THR A 147 -11.56 -28.82 22.62
N ILE A 148 -11.03 -27.59 22.49
CA ILE A 148 -9.58 -27.33 22.57
C ILE A 148 -9.01 -27.68 23.95
N LEU A 149 -9.74 -27.41 25.04
CA LEU A 149 -9.34 -27.75 26.41
C LEU A 149 -9.46 -29.26 26.72
N SER A 150 -10.27 -30.00 25.96
CA SER A 150 -10.47 -31.44 26.14
C SER A 150 -9.48 -32.32 25.37
N LEU A 151 -8.62 -31.74 24.54
CA LEU A 151 -7.56 -32.49 23.84
C LEU A 151 -6.49 -32.93 24.85
N PRO A 152 -6.24 -34.23 25.04
CA PRO A 152 -5.17 -34.69 25.90
C PRO A 152 -3.81 -34.35 25.27
N ASP A 153 -2.90 -33.85 26.09
CA ASP A 153 -1.54 -33.46 25.70
C ASP A 153 -0.71 -34.73 25.40
N THR A 154 -0.67 -35.18 24.14
CA THR A 154 0.01 -36.44 23.76
C THR A 154 1.51 -36.27 23.48
N ASN A 155 2.17 -35.25 24.04
CA ASN A 155 3.61 -35.05 23.85
C ASN A 155 4.41 -35.06 25.16
N THR A 156 4.16 -36.07 25.99
CA THR A 156 5.19 -36.57 26.92
C THR A 156 5.65 -37.94 26.46
N ARG A 157 6.64 -37.97 25.57
CA ARG A 157 7.71 -38.98 25.51
C ARG A 157 8.82 -38.57 24.55
#